data_AF-A0A821CDH3-F1
#
_entry.id   AF-A0A821CDH3-F1
#
_cell.length_a   1.000
_cell.length_b   1.000
_cell.length_c   1.000
_cell.angle_alpha   90.00
_cell.angle_beta   90.00
_cell.angle_gamma   90.00
#
_symmetry.space_group_name_H-M   'P 1'
#
loop_
_entity.id
_entity.type
_entity.pdbx_description
1 polymer ?
#
loop_
_entity_poly.entity_id
_entity_poly.type
_entity_poly.pdbx_seq_one_letter_code
_entity_poly.pdbx_strand_id
1 'polypeptide(L)'
;NHHGQIKHIYRNFVFIFCCTLTENSGLFVSKARNLLLTSDQSKVSSSLHLNSPVSYDRRTSNSTEGIKIPFSTLDNIRRDTNLIGQTVRISQGSYKGHVGIVKDATVSTFKIELHTKCQTTPHHDGSMIPYAHDDASA
;
A
#
# COMPACT_ATOMS: atom_id res chain seq x y z
N ASN A 1 9.12 -22.63 -22.83
CA ASN A 1 8.69 -21.59 -21.86
C ASN A 1 7.29 -21.92 -21.37
N HIS A 2 7.16 -22.35 -20.11
CA HIS A 2 5.86 -22.60 -19.48
C HIS A 2 5.39 -21.33 -18.76
N HIS A 3 4.13 -20.95 -18.95
CA HIS A 3 3.47 -19.89 -18.20
C HIS A 3 2.53 -20.54 -17.18
N GLY A 4 2.35 -19.91 -16.01
CA GLY A 4 1.52 -20.49 -14.96
C GLY A 4 1.27 -19.53 -13.82
N GLN A 5 0.31 -19.88 -12.97
CA GLN A 5 -0.08 -19.10 -11.80
C GLN A 5 0.78 -19.50 -10.60
N ILE A 6 1.33 -18.51 -9.89
CA ILE A 6 2.04 -18.75 -8.63
C ILE A 6 1.02 -19.19 -7.58
N LYS A 7 1.24 -20.37 -6.98
CA LYS A 7 0.40 -20.91 -5.90
C LYS A 7 1.04 -20.72 -4.52
N HIS A 8 2.35 -20.83 -4.43
CA HIS A 8 3.07 -20.66 -3.17
C HIS A 8 4.50 -20.16 -3.38
N ILE A 9 5.02 -19.41 -2.42
CA ILE A 9 6.39 -18.90 -2.40
C ILE A 9 7.04 -19.32 -1.09
N TYR A 10 8.19 -20.01 -1.17
CA TYR A 10 8.99 -20.38 0.00
C TYR A 10 10.46 -20.06 -0.23
N ARG A 11 11.01 -19.14 0.57
CA ARG A 11 12.35 -18.56 0.38
C ARG A 11 12.54 -18.10 -1.07
N ASN A 12 13.39 -18.80 -1.82
CA ASN A 12 13.73 -18.48 -3.21
C ASN A 12 13.03 -19.41 -4.22
N PHE A 13 12.18 -20.33 -3.76
CA PHE A 13 11.45 -21.28 -4.58
C PHE A 13 9.99 -20.84 -4.75
N VAL A 14 9.50 -20.94 -5.98
CA VAL A 14 8.15 -20.56 -6.37
C VAL A 14 7.46 -21.79 -6.93
N PHE A 15 6.34 -22.18 -6.33
CA PHE A 15 5.48 -23.26 -6.77
C PHE A 15 4.45 -22.68 -7.74
N ILE A 16 4.50 -23.17 -8.98
CA ILE A 16 3.74 -22.64 -10.10
C ILE A 16 2.85 -23.75 -10.63
N PHE A 17 1.58 -23.42 -10.81
CA PHE A 17 0.61 -24.29 -11.47
C PHE A 17 0.45 -23.86 -12.93
N CYS A 18 0.69 -24.80 -13.85
CA CYS A 18 0.47 -24.64 -15.28
C CYS A 18 -0.54 -25.70 -15.73
N CYS A 19 -1.69 -25.26 -16.23
CA CYS A 19 -2.76 -26.15 -16.66
C CYS A 19 -2.44 -26.94 -17.94
N THR A 20 -1.41 -26.54 -18.70
CA THR A 20 -0.98 -27.23 -19.92
C THR A 20 0.05 -28.32 -19.65
N LEU A 21 0.57 -28.40 -18.41
CA LEU A 21 1.49 -29.45 -17.99
C LEU A 21 0.67 -30.58 -17.35
N THR A 22 0.73 -31.78 -17.93
CA THR A 22 0.00 -32.97 -17.42
C THR A 22 0.78 -33.72 -16.34
N GLU A 23 2.08 -33.48 -16.23
CA GLU A 23 2.95 -34.06 -15.22
C GLU A 23 2.73 -33.42 -13.84
N ASN A 24 2.81 -34.22 -12.77
CA ASN A 24 2.69 -33.75 -11.38
C ASN A 24 1.47 -32.85 -11.12
N SER A 25 0.34 -33.15 -11.78
CA SER A 25 -0.89 -32.34 -11.71
C SER A 25 -0.69 -30.88 -12.12
N GLY A 26 0.26 -30.61 -13.02
CA GLY A 26 0.57 -29.26 -13.50
C GLY A 26 1.39 -28.41 -12.55
N LEU A 27 1.88 -28.96 -11.44
CA LEU A 27 2.74 -28.26 -10.49
C LEU A 27 4.22 -28.44 -10.85
N PHE A 28 4.93 -27.32 -10.91
CA PHE A 28 6.38 -27.31 -11.01
C PHE A 28 6.99 -26.19 -10.14
N VAL A 29 8.29 -26.31 -9.86
CA VAL A 29 9.03 -25.37 -9.00
C VAL A 29 10.11 -24.67 -9.81
N SER A 30 10.23 -23.36 -9.63
CA SER A 30 11.31 -22.56 -10.20
C SER A 30 11.89 -21.59 -9.17
N LYS A 31 13.11 -21.10 -9.40
CA LYS A 31 13.68 -20.02 -8.59
C LYS A 31 13.02 -18.70 -8.98
N ALA A 32 12.74 -17.83 -8.01
CA ALA A 32 12.14 -16.52 -8.25
C ALA A 32 12.90 -15.69 -9.31
N ARG A 33 14.24 -15.77 -9.29
CA ARG A 33 15.13 -15.09 -10.25
C ARG A 33 15.01 -15.56 -11.72
N ASN A 34 14.41 -16.72 -11.95
CA ASN A 34 14.23 -17.29 -13.29
C ASN A 34 12.83 -16.98 -13.86
N LEU A 35 12.01 -16.22 -13.15
CA LEU A 35 10.65 -15.90 -13.57
C LEU A 35 10.61 -14.53 -14.24
N LEU A 36 9.82 -14.45 -15.30
CA LEU A 36 9.50 -13.22 -16.01
C LEU A 36 8.00 -12.99 -15.86
N LEU A 37 7.61 -11.76 -15.51
CA LEU A 37 6.21 -11.37 -15.41
C LEU A 37 5.61 -11.27 -16.81
N THR A 38 4.47 -11.92 -17.05
CA THR A 38 3.80 -11.94 -18.37
C THR A 38 2.91 -10.72 -18.62
N SER A 39 2.73 -9.83 -17.64
CA SER A 39 1.97 -8.59 -17.81
C SER A 39 2.87 -7.40 -18.17
N ASP A 40 2.62 -6.80 -19.33
CA ASP A 40 3.13 -5.48 -19.69
C ASP A 40 2.35 -4.41 -18.95
N GLN A 41 2.79 -4.00 -17.76
CA GLN A 41 2.52 -2.65 -17.23
C GLN A 41 3.57 -2.22 -16.21
N SER A 42 4.19 -1.08 -16.52
CA SER A 42 5.00 -0.19 -15.68
C SER A 42 6.41 -0.65 -15.26
N LYS A 43 7.39 0.03 -15.84
CA LYS A 43 8.78 0.10 -15.40
C LYS A 43 8.87 0.39 -13.89
N VAL A 44 9.13 -0.62 -13.09
CA VAL A 44 9.82 -0.46 -11.80
C VAL A 44 11.17 -1.16 -11.93
N SER A 45 12.12 -0.44 -12.52
CA SER A 45 13.53 -0.83 -12.55
C SER A 45 14.10 -0.78 -11.13
N SER A 46 13.76 -1.77 -10.30
CA SER A 46 14.43 -1.99 -9.02
C SER A 46 15.63 -2.91 -9.29
N SER A 47 16.70 -2.32 -9.83
CA SER A 47 18.02 -2.93 -9.82
C SER A 47 18.52 -2.98 -8.38
N LEU A 48 18.04 -3.96 -7.61
CA LEU A 48 18.60 -4.28 -6.30
C LEU A 48 19.89 -5.08 -6.52
N HIS A 49 20.99 -4.38 -6.74
CA HIS A 49 22.33 -4.93 -6.58
C HIS A 49 22.61 -5.09 -5.07
N LEU A 50 22.20 -6.23 -4.50
CA LEU A 50 22.66 -6.66 -3.18
C LEU A 50 23.96 -7.46 -3.33
N ASN A 51 25.08 -6.76 -3.44
CA ASN A 51 26.40 -7.33 -3.19
C ASN A 51 27.19 -6.32 -2.33
N SER A 52 27.07 -6.46 -1.02
CA SER A 52 28.04 -5.87 -0.09
C SER A 52 28.35 -6.92 0.99
N PRO A 53 29.60 -7.39 1.12
CA PRO A 53 29.98 -8.31 2.17
C PRO A 53 29.97 -7.57 3.52
N VAL A 54 29.10 -8.03 4.42
CA VAL A 54 29.00 -7.56 5.80
C VAL A 54 30.33 -7.80 6.51
N SER A 55 31.01 -6.71 6.87
CA SER A 55 32.15 -6.73 7.79
C SER A 55 31.62 -6.65 9.21
N TYR A 56 31.80 -7.71 10.01
CA TYR A 56 31.59 -7.66 11.45
C TYR A 56 32.81 -7.02 12.11
N ASP A 57 32.69 -5.79 12.61
CA ASP A 57 33.65 -5.26 13.57
C ASP A 57 33.02 -5.22 14.96
N ARG A 58 33.46 -6.16 15.81
CA ARG A 58 33.24 -6.14 17.26
C ARG A 58 34.37 -5.33 17.87
N ARG A 59 34.11 -4.09 18.31
CA ARG A 59 34.92 -3.48 19.36
C ARG A 59 34.08 -2.70 20.38
N THR A 60 34.22 -3.20 21.61
CA THR A 60 33.86 -2.70 22.93
C THR A 60 34.41 -1.30 23.24
N SER A 61 33.67 -0.48 23.99
CA SER A 61 34.14 0.15 25.24
C SER A 61 33.08 1.02 25.92
N ASN A 62 33.13 1.02 27.25
CA ASN A 62 32.30 1.72 28.21
C ASN A 62 32.39 3.25 28.12
N SER A 63 31.30 3.96 28.46
CA SER A 63 31.33 5.15 29.34
C SER A 63 29.92 5.75 29.55
N THR A 64 29.48 5.75 30.80
CA THR A 64 28.82 6.84 31.56
C THR A 64 27.84 7.80 30.86
N GLU A 65 26.65 7.87 31.48
CA GLU A 65 25.85 9.07 31.78
C GLU A 65 25.68 10.15 30.71
N GLY A 66 24.44 10.34 30.28
CA GLY A 66 23.98 11.65 29.79
C GLY A 66 23.06 11.58 28.59
N ILE A 67 21.88 12.15 28.77
CA ILE A 67 21.06 12.78 27.73
C ILE A 67 20.20 11.82 26.88
N LYS A 68 18.96 11.56 27.36
CA LYS A 68 17.84 11.11 26.52
C LYS A 68 17.16 12.32 25.88
N ILE A 69 17.61 12.73 24.69
CA ILE A 69 16.84 13.55 23.73
C ILE A 69 16.13 12.59 22.76
N PRO A 70 14.97 12.95 22.21
CA PRO A 70 13.92 12.02 21.85
C PRO A 70 14.26 11.19 20.61
N PHE A 71 13.84 9.93 20.66
CA PHE A 71 13.71 9.03 19.52
C PHE A 71 12.74 9.63 18.50
N SER A 72 13.23 10.45 17.58
CA SER A 72 12.46 10.83 16.38
C SER A 72 13.40 11.21 15.25
N THR A 73 14.21 10.28 14.74
CA THR A 73 15.01 10.57 13.53
C THR A 73 15.32 9.35 12.67
N LEU A 74 14.44 8.35 12.63
CA LEU A 74 14.66 7.15 11.78
C LEU A 74 13.40 6.59 11.12
N ASP A 75 12.38 7.42 10.85
CA ASP A 75 11.16 6.95 10.18
C ASP A 75 10.73 7.85 9.00
N ASN A 76 11.69 8.42 8.28
CA ASN A 76 11.45 9.22 7.06
C ASN A 76 11.28 8.38 5.78
N ILE A 77 10.85 7.12 5.91
CA ILE A 77 10.38 6.26 4.80
C ILE A 77 9.16 5.45 5.29
N ARG A 78 8.31 6.07 6.09
CA ARG A 78 7.00 5.51 6.40
C ARG A 78 6.01 6.35 5.63
N ARG A 79 5.20 5.67 4.81
CA ARG A 79 3.93 6.18 4.25
C ARG A 79 3.34 7.17 5.24
N ASP A 80 2.77 8.30 4.80
CA ASP A 80 2.20 9.39 5.62
C ASP A 80 1.02 8.98 6.53
N THR A 81 1.04 7.75 7.02
CA THR A 81 0.28 7.16 8.12
C THR A 81 0.28 7.99 9.40
N ASN A 82 1.24 8.91 9.59
CA ASN A 82 1.20 9.86 10.72
C ASN A 82 -0.05 10.75 10.69
N LEU A 83 -0.69 10.92 9.53
CA LEU A 83 -1.93 11.68 9.39
C LEU A 83 -3.18 10.86 9.75
N ILE A 84 -3.11 9.53 9.79
CA ILE A 84 -4.25 8.68 10.13
C ILE A 84 -4.62 8.91 11.60
N GLY A 85 -5.92 9.08 11.87
CA GLY A 85 -6.45 9.42 13.19
C GLY A 85 -6.37 10.91 13.54
N GLN A 86 -5.69 11.72 12.73
CA GLN A 86 -5.64 13.16 12.97
C GLN A 86 -6.94 13.85 12.59
N THR A 87 -7.31 14.85 13.39
CA THR A 87 -8.41 15.76 13.06
C THR A 87 -7.93 16.82 12.08
N VAL A 88 -8.63 16.95 10.95
CA VAL A 88 -8.26 17.85 9.85
C VAL A 88 -9.45 18.70 9.42
N ARG A 89 -9.18 19.87 8.82
CA ARG A 89 -10.19 20.74 8.22
C ARG A 89 -9.99 20.82 6.71
N ILE A 90 -11.05 20.56 5.95
CA ILE A 90 -11.01 20.63 4.49
C ILE A 90 -10.96 22.09 4.04
N SER A 91 -10.01 22.43 3.16
CA SER A 91 -9.76 23.81 2.74
C SER A 91 -10.35 24.18 1.37
N GLN A 92 -10.75 23.20 0.55
CA GLN A 92 -11.20 23.40 -0.83
C GLN A 92 -12.35 22.43 -1.20
N GLY A 93 -13.03 22.72 -2.32
CA GLY A 93 -14.12 21.89 -2.86
C GLY A 93 -15.43 21.99 -2.08
N SER A 94 -16.40 21.15 -2.41
CA SER A 94 -17.77 21.19 -1.85
C SER A 94 -17.83 20.95 -0.34
N TYR A 95 -16.84 20.25 0.22
CA TYR A 95 -16.72 20.02 1.66
C TYR A 95 -15.83 21.02 2.40
N LYS A 96 -15.43 22.13 1.76
CA LYS A 96 -14.62 23.18 2.40
C LYS A 96 -15.23 23.63 3.72
N GLY A 97 -14.38 23.83 4.72
CA GLY A 97 -14.75 24.25 6.08
C GLY A 97 -15.13 23.09 7.01
N HIS A 98 -15.48 21.92 6.48
CA HIS A 98 -15.82 20.76 7.30
C HIS A 98 -14.58 20.19 7.99
N VAL A 99 -14.79 19.73 9.22
CA VAL A 99 -13.77 19.04 10.03
C VAL A 99 -14.07 17.55 10.00
N GLY A 100 -13.03 16.72 10.07
CA GLY A 100 -13.18 15.27 10.14
C GLY A 100 -11.90 14.58 10.61
N ILE A 101 -11.94 13.26 10.69
CA ILE A 101 -10.81 12.41 11.08
C ILE A 101 -10.33 11.62 9.86
N VAL A 102 -9.02 11.61 9.62
CA VAL A 102 -8.42 10.81 8.55
C VAL A 102 -8.49 9.33 8.90
N LYS A 103 -9.13 8.53 8.03
CA LYS A 103 -9.24 7.06 8.17
C LYS A 103 -8.20 6.30 7.40
N ASP A 104 -7.84 6.81 6.24
CA ASP A 104 -6.90 6.18 5.32
C ASP A 104 -6.15 7.27 4.54
N ALA A 105 -4.89 7.01 4.26
CA ALA A 105 -4.00 7.93 3.57
C ALA A 105 -3.14 7.14 2.58
N THR A 106 -3.31 7.44 1.29
CA THR A 106 -2.39 7.00 0.24
C THR A 106 -1.38 8.10 -0.06
N VAL A 107 -0.55 7.93 -1.10
CA VAL A 107 0.43 8.95 -1.51
C VAL A 107 -0.24 10.25 -1.97
N SER A 108 -1.45 10.17 -2.55
CA SER A 108 -2.12 11.31 -3.18
C SER A 108 -3.54 11.56 -2.73
N THR A 109 -4.17 10.60 -2.04
CA THR A 109 -5.57 10.70 -1.62
C THR A 109 -5.75 10.37 -0.15
N PHE A 110 -6.72 11.04 0.46
CA PHE A 110 -7.10 10.84 1.85
C PHE A 110 -8.58 10.46 1.91
N LYS A 111 -8.91 9.51 2.78
CA LYS A 111 -10.31 9.23 3.16
C LYS A 111 -10.55 9.84 4.52
N ILE A 112 -11.54 10.72 4.60
CA ILE A 112 -11.86 11.48 5.81
C ILE A 112 -13.28 11.13 6.24
N GLU A 113 -13.43 10.70 7.49
CA GLU A 113 -14.74 10.64 8.15
C GLU A 113 -15.10 12.04 8.63
N LEU A 114 -16.15 12.63 8.05
CA LEU A 114 -16.55 14.00 8.37
C LEU A 114 -17.29 14.07 9.70
N HIS A 115 -16.98 15.10 10.50
CA HIS A 115 -17.79 15.53 11.64
C HIS A 115 -18.99 16.34 11.14
N THR A 116 -19.93 15.66 10.51
CA THR A 116 -21.23 16.23 10.12
C THR A 116 -22.35 15.63 10.95
N LYS A 117 -23.45 16.37 11.12
CA LYS A 117 -24.66 15.79 11.71
C LYS A 117 -25.29 14.83 10.71
N CYS A 118 -25.71 13.66 11.18
CA CYS A 118 -26.66 12.83 10.43
C CYS A 118 -28.00 13.56 10.44
N GLN A 119 -28.38 14.19 9.33
CA GLN A 119 -29.56 15.04 9.23
C GLN A 119 -30.37 14.70 7.98
N THR A 120 -31.69 14.65 8.16
CA THR A 120 -32.67 14.61 7.07
C THR A 120 -33.28 15.99 6.92
N THR A 121 -33.32 16.51 5.69
CA THR A 121 -33.95 17.80 5.37
C THR A 121 -35.17 17.58 4.48
N PRO A 122 -36.32 18.22 4.77
CA PRO A 122 -37.47 18.17 3.87
C PRO A 122 -37.20 19.01 2.62
N HIS A 123 -37.69 18.54 1.47
CA HIS A 123 -37.58 19.21 0.18
C HIS A 123 -38.96 19.18 -0.51
N HIS A 124 -39.27 20.22 -1.28
CA HIS A 124 -40.53 20.31 -2.03
C HIS A 124 -40.50 19.42 -3.27
N ASP A 125 -41.68 18.99 -3.72
CA ASP A 125 -41.82 18.27 -4.98
C ASP A 125 -41.26 19.11 -6.14
N GLY A 126 -40.45 18.49 -7.00
CA GLY A 126 -39.72 19.14 -8.09
C GLY A 126 -38.41 19.88 -7.72
N SER A 127 -38.05 20.01 -6.44
CA SER A 127 -36.78 20.68 -6.03
C SER A 127 -35.55 19.76 -6.03
N MET A 128 -35.73 18.47 -6.33
CA MET A 128 -34.69 17.46 -6.35
C MET A 128 -34.59 16.84 -7.74
N ILE A 129 -33.36 16.63 -8.21
CA ILE A 129 -33.09 15.88 -9.44
C ILE A 129 -32.56 14.50 -9.02
N PRO A 130 -33.13 13.39 -9.54
CA PRO A 130 -32.65 12.05 -9.21
C PRO A 130 -31.20 11.88 -9.68
N TYR A 131 -30.35 11.32 -8.82
CA TYR A 131 -28.98 10.98 -9.16
C TYR A 131 -28.97 9.62 -9.87
N ALA A 132 -28.53 9.60 -11.13
CA ALA A 132 -28.30 8.36 -11.86
C ALA A 132 -26.92 7.81 -11.48
N HIS A 133 -26.85 6.56 -11.03
CA HIS A 133 -25.60 5.84 -10.99
C HIS A 133 -25.31 5.36 -12.42
N ASP A 134 -24.26 5.89 -13.04
CA ASP A 134 -23.73 5.32 -14.27
C ASP A 134 -23.14 3.96 -13.94
N ASP A 135 -23.95 2.90 -14.10
CA ASP A 135 -23.46 1.53 -14.05
C ASP A 135 -22.54 1.33 -15.26
N ALA A 136 -21.23 1.51 -15.03
CA ALA A 136 -20.20 1.16 -15.98
C ALA A 136 -20.25 -0.35 -16.21
N SER A 137 -20.89 -0.74 -17.32
CA SER A 137 -20.84 -2.10 -17.87
C SER A 137 -19.41 -2.59 -17.95
N ALA A 138 -19.17 -3.75 -17.34
CA ALA A 138 -17.94 -4.54 -17.43
C ALA A 138 -17.69 -5.06 -18.85
#